data_AF-A0A3S0SA11-F1
#
_entry.id   AF-A0A3S0SA11-F1
#
_cell.length_a   1.000
_cell.length_b   1.000
_cell.length_c   1.000
_cell.angle_alpha   90.00
_cell.angle_beta   90.00
_cell.angle_gamma   90.00
#
_symmetry.space_group_name_H-M   'P 1'
#
loop_
_entity.id
_entity.type
_entity.pdbx_description
1 polymer ?
#
loop_
_entity_poly.entity_id
_entity_poly.type
_entity_poly.pdbx_seq_one_letter_code
_entity_poly.pdbx_strand_id
1 'polypeptide(L)'
;MNPEESVRTKRSASASDDTIGTSTKAASVVVALGGWALGMYTGFNLLVPLVASTVVWLAGKRLFSAPKQIMLPAFCVQAGHLVWFVLGMAISRQLLGASLIDIVLLSIGLTWLGMRPGRVALYVLTIYQLLSLPYTLLQFSQTDFGSPQNKVLLVHCIWRCLALFYMVRMYYRMGKPERS
;
A
#
# COMPACT_ATOMS: atom_id res chain seq x y z
N MET A 1 35.85 -9.87 37.58
CA MET A 1 35.40 -9.66 36.18
C MET A 1 36.66 -9.70 35.31
N ASN A 2 36.78 -10.69 34.43
CA ASN A 2 38.01 -10.95 33.70
C ASN A 2 38.15 -9.95 32.53
N PRO A 3 39.24 -9.16 32.43
CA PRO A 3 39.39 -8.14 31.38
C PRO A 3 39.25 -8.70 29.96
N GLU A 4 39.63 -9.96 29.72
CA GLU A 4 39.49 -10.62 28.42
C GLU A 4 38.02 -10.84 28.01
N GLU A 5 37.14 -11.07 28.98
CA GLU A 5 35.71 -11.29 28.75
C GLU A 5 34.99 -10.00 28.33
N SER A 6 35.48 -8.85 28.82
CA SER A 6 34.98 -7.51 28.43
C SER A 6 35.38 -7.09 27.02
N VAL A 7 36.54 -7.55 26.54
CA VAL A 7 37.04 -7.26 25.19
C VAL A 7 36.31 -8.12 24.16
N ARG A 8 36.02 -9.39 24.49
CA ARG A 8 35.31 -10.32 23.60
C ARG A 8 33.85 -9.90 23.35
N THR A 9 33.18 -9.37 24.36
CA THR A 9 31.80 -8.87 24.25
C THR A 9 31.70 -7.57 23.43
N LYS A 10 32.64 -6.64 23.55
CA LYS A 10 32.67 -5.41 22.74
C LYS A 10 32.92 -5.66 21.24
N ARG A 11 33.79 -6.61 20.88
CA ARG A 11 34.02 -6.98 19.47
C ARG A 11 32.80 -7.65 18.82
N SER A 12 32.05 -8.45 19.58
CA SER A 12 30.82 -9.09 19.11
C SER A 12 29.72 -8.07 18.77
N ALA A 13 29.53 -7.07 19.63
CA ALA A 13 28.53 -6.01 19.39
C ALA A 13 28.88 -5.13 18.17
N SER A 14 30.15 -4.79 17.98
CA SER A 14 30.61 -3.98 16.84
C SER A 14 30.39 -4.66 15.48
N ALA A 15 30.60 -5.98 15.36
CA ALA A 15 30.41 -6.69 14.10
C ALA A 15 28.93 -6.84 13.70
N SER A 16 28.02 -6.89 14.69
CA SER A 16 26.58 -6.95 14.44
C SER A 16 26.00 -5.62 13.92
N ASP A 17 26.59 -4.48 14.29
CA ASP A 17 26.09 -3.16 13.86
C ASP A 17 26.46 -2.87 12.39
N ASP A 18 27.66 -3.26 11.97
CA ASP A 18 28.14 -3.05 10.60
C ASP A 18 27.37 -3.86 9.55
N THR A 19 26.92 -5.07 9.91
CA THR A 19 26.13 -5.94 9.01
C THR A 19 24.70 -5.44 8.81
N ILE A 20 24.08 -4.88 9.86
CA ILE A 20 22.77 -4.22 9.78
C ILE A 20 22.85 -2.96 8.90
N GLY A 21 23.91 -2.16 9.07
CA GLY A 21 24.15 -0.96 8.27
C GLY A 21 24.32 -1.25 6.78
N THR A 22 25.05 -2.31 6.43
CA THR A 22 25.29 -2.69 5.02
C THR A 22 24.01 -3.20 4.35
N SER A 23 23.26 -4.06 5.03
CA SER A 23 22.00 -4.60 4.52
C SER A 23 20.95 -3.51 4.29
N THR A 24 20.86 -2.54 5.20
CA THR A 24 19.94 -1.39 5.08
C THR A 24 20.31 -0.49 3.90
N LYS A 25 21.60 -0.23 3.69
CA LYS A 25 22.08 0.54 2.53
C LYS A 25 21.75 -0.16 1.22
N ALA A 26 22.05 -1.46 1.11
CA ALA A 26 21.73 -2.24 -0.08
C ALA A 26 20.23 -2.23 -0.39
N ALA A 27 19.38 -2.46 0.64
CA ALA A 27 17.94 -2.40 0.50
C ALA A 27 17.46 -1.01 0.02
N SER A 28 18.02 0.08 0.56
CA SER A 28 17.67 1.44 0.15
C SER A 28 18.00 1.72 -1.32
N VAL A 29 19.15 1.24 -1.81
CA VAL A 29 19.55 1.37 -3.22
C VAL A 29 18.61 0.59 -4.13
N VAL A 30 18.29 -0.66 -3.76
CA VAL A 30 17.35 -1.50 -4.54
C VAL A 30 15.97 -0.85 -4.61
N VAL A 31 15.46 -0.32 -3.50
CA VAL A 31 14.16 0.38 -3.47
C VAL A 31 14.20 1.65 -4.32
N ALA A 32 15.28 2.43 -4.25
CA ALA A 32 15.43 3.65 -5.05
C ALA A 32 15.46 3.35 -6.56
N LEU A 33 16.28 2.37 -6.97
CA LEU A 33 16.37 1.95 -8.37
C LEU A 33 15.05 1.35 -8.88
N GLY A 34 14.41 0.50 -8.07
CA GLY A 34 13.10 -0.08 -8.39
C GLY A 34 12.02 0.99 -8.52
N GLY A 35 11.99 1.95 -7.60
CA GLY A 35 11.06 3.09 -7.65
C GLY A 35 11.29 3.98 -8.88
N TRP A 36 12.55 4.26 -9.22
CA TRP A 36 12.89 5.04 -10.41
C TRP A 36 12.49 4.32 -11.70
N ALA A 37 12.84 3.04 -11.85
CA ALA A 37 12.50 2.25 -13.03
C ALA A 37 10.97 2.13 -13.20
N LEU A 38 10.25 1.89 -12.10
CA LEU A 38 8.79 1.85 -12.09
C LEU A 38 8.19 3.20 -12.50
N GLY A 39 8.72 4.31 -11.96
CA GLY A 39 8.29 5.67 -12.29
C GLY A 39 8.51 5.99 -13.77
N MET A 40 9.67 5.63 -14.32
CA MET A 40 9.97 5.79 -15.75
C MET A 40 9.03 4.97 -16.64
N TYR A 41 8.65 3.76 -16.21
CA TYR A 41 7.76 2.89 -16.98
C TYR A 41 6.30 3.36 -16.96
N THR A 42 5.76 3.64 -15.76
CA THR A 42 4.34 3.94 -15.55
C THR A 42 4.00 5.42 -15.75
N GLY A 43 4.98 6.31 -15.58
CA GLY A 43 4.85 7.75 -15.77
C GLY A 43 3.72 8.36 -14.94
N PHE A 44 2.89 9.16 -15.60
CA PHE A 44 1.77 9.87 -14.95
C PHE A 44 0.74 8.94 -14.28
N ASN A 45 0.59 7.70 -14.76
CA ASN A 45 -0.37 6.75 -14.20
C ASN A 45 -0.09 6.43 -12.72
N LEU A 46 1.18 6.43 -12.31
CA LEU A 46 1.57 6.19 -10.92
C LEU A 46 1.39 7.43 -10.04
N LEU A 47 1.60 8.62 -10.63
CA LEU A 47 1.57 9.88 -9.89
C LEU A 47 0.19 10.16 -9.31
N VAL A 48 -0.88 9.89 -10.06
CA VAL A 48 -2.25 10.20 -9.63
C VAL A 48 -2.63 9.48 -8.33
N PRO A 49 -2.63 8.13 -8.25
CA PRO A 49 -3.00 7.46 -7.01
C PRO A 49 -1.99 7.74 -5.87
N LEU A 50 -0.71 8.03 -6.18
CA LEU A 50 0.29 8.42 -5.19
C LEU A 50 -0.04 9.75 -4.52
N VAL A 51 -0.29 10.79 -5.33
CA VAL A 51 -0.69 12.12 -4.85
C VAL A 51 -2.01 12.02 -4.10
N ALA A 52 -3.00 11.32 -4.64
CA ALA A 52 -4.29 11.13 -3.98
C ALA A 52 -4.14 10.44 -2.61
N SER A 53 -3.35 9.35 -2.52
CA SER A 53 -3.07 8.66 -1.25
C SER A 53 -2.37 9.58 -0.25
N THR A 54 -1.46 10.43 -0.72
CA THR A 54 -0.71 11.39 0.13
C THR A 54 -1.62 12.49 0.66
N VAL A 55 -2.49 13.06 -0.18
CA VAL A 55 -3.46 14.08 0.24
C VAL A 55 -4.42 13.50 1.29
N VAL A 56 -4.96 12.30 1.07
CA VAL A 56 -5.84 11.62 2.03
C VAL A 56 -5.09 11.32 3.33
N TRP A 57 -3.81 10.95 3.27
CA TRP A 57 -2.97 10.76 4.44
C TRP A 57 -2.82 12.05 5.25
N LEU A 58 -2.44 13.16 4.61
CA LEU A 58 -2.27 14.45 5.27
C LEU A 58 -3.59 14.92 5.91
N ALA A 59 -4.71 14.75 5.21
CA ALA A 59 -6.04 15.04 5.74
C ALA A 59 -6.38 14.13 6.93
N GLY A 60 -6.20 12.82 6.80
CA GLY A 60 -6.52 11.85 7.86
C GLY A 60 -5.62 11.99 9.10
N LYS A 61 -4.38 12.46 8.96
CA LYS A 61 -3.52 12.83 10.12
C LYS A 61 -4.17 13.93 10.98
N ARG A 62 -4.96 14.81 10.37
CA ARG A 62 -5.67 15.90 11.07
C ARG A 62 -7.09 15.52 11.49
N LEU A 63 -7.79 14.72 10.67
CA LEU A 63 -9.21 14.42 10.86
C LEU A 63 -9.48 13.17 11.72
N PHE A 64 -8.57 12.19 11.75
CA PHE A 64 -8.80 10.94 12.48
C PHE A 64 -8.35 11.05 13.94
N SER A 65 -9.19 10.60 14.86
CA SER A 65 -8.83 10.46 16.28
C SER A 65 -7.69 9.46 16.48
N ALA A 66 -6.98 9.55 17.60
CA ALA A 66 -5.83 8.69 17.90
C ALA A 66 -6.09 7.18 17.70
N PRO A 67 -7.23 6.60 18.13
CA PRO A 67 -7.54 5.20 17.86
C PRO A 67 -7.68 4.88 16.37
N LYS A 68 -8.24 5.84 15.60
CA LYS A 68 -8.45 5.70 14.15
C LYS A 68 -7.15 5.83 13.35
N GLN A 69 -6.08 6.39 13.92
CA GLN A 69 -4.78 6.51 13.23
C GLN A 69 -4.18 5.15 12.83
N ILE A 70 -4.59 4.05 13.49
CA ILE A 70 -4.14 2.69 13.16
C ILE A 70 -4.56 2.29 11.74
N MET A 71 -5.74 2.72 11.28
CA MET A 71 -6.26 2.36 9.95
C MET A 71 -5.72 3.26 8.84
N LEU A 72 -5.15 4.41 9.19
CA LEU A 72 -4.84 5.47 8.25
C LEU A 72 -4.05 4.99 7.02
N PRO A 73 -2.98 4.16 7.14
CA PRO A 73 -2.25 3.68 5.97
C PRO A 73 -3.12 2.89 4.98
N ALA A 74 -3.90 1.92 5.50
CA ALA A 74 -4.76 1.08 4.67
C ALA A 74 -5.87 1.90 4.01
N PHE A 75 -6.44 2.85 4.76
CA PHE A 75 -7.47 3.76 4.26
C PHE A 75 -6.94 4.65 3.13
N CYS A 76 -5.74 5.25 3.30
CA CYS A 76 -5.19 6.20 2.33
C CYS A 76 -4.83 5.57 1.00
N VAL A 77 -4.20 4.39 1.02
CA VAL A 77 -3.85 3.66 -0.21
C VAL A 77 -5.10 3.30 -1.00
N GLN A 78 -6.13 2.77 -0.32
CA GLN A 78 -7.38 2.43 -1.00
C GLN A 78 -8.15 3.65 -1.49
N ALA A 79 -8.16 4.75 -0.73
CA ALA A 79 -8.77 6.00 -1.18
C ALA A 79 -8.06 6.57 -2.41
N GLY A 80 -6.72 6.55 -2.44
CA GLY A 80 -5.96 6.94 -3.63
C GLY A 80 -6.23 6.02 -4.83
N HIS A 81 -6.42 4.72 -4.59
CA HIS A 81 -6.82 3.77 -5.64
C HIS A 81 -8.21 4.08 -6.20
N LEU A 82 -9.16 4.40 -5.32
CA LEU A 82 -10.52 4.77 -5.68
C LEU A 82 -10.53 6.03 -6.55
N VAL A 83 -9.78 7.07 -6.17
CA VAL A 83 -9.61 8.28 -6.98
C VAL A 83 -9.08 7.94 -8.37
N TRP A 84 -8.13 7.01 -8.47
CA TRP A 84 -7.59 6.56 -9.75
C TRP A 84 -8.63 5.85 -10.61
N PHE A 85 -9.44 4.95 -10.04
CA PHE A 85 -10.55 4.33 -10.77
C PHE A 85 -11.56 5.36 -11.30
N VAL A 86 -11.96 6.30 -10.44
CA VAL A 86 -12.92 7.37 -10.81
C VAL A 86 -12.36 8.23 -11.93
N LEU A 87 -11.10 8.64 -11.84
CA LEU A 87 -10.47 9.45 -12.87
C LEU A 87 -10.30 8.68 -14.19
N GLY A 88 -9.85 7.41 -14.11
CA GLY A 88 -9.72 6.54 -15.28
C GLY A 88 -11.05 6.36 -16.01
N MET A 89 -12.14 6.14 -15.27
CA MET A 89 -13.49 6.07 -15.81
C MET A 89 -13.94 7.39 -16.47
N ALA A 90 -13.67 8.52 -15.82
CA ALA A 90 -14.03 9.84 -16.35
C ALA A 90 -13.28 10.15 -17.66
N ILE A 91 -11.97 9.85 -17.72
CA ILE A 91 -11.13 10.08 -18.90
C ILE A 91 -11.54 9.14 -20.04
N SER A 92 -11.79 7.85 -19.76
CA SER A 92 -12.20 6.88 -20.77
C SER A 92 -13.66 7.05 -21.24
N ARG A 93 -14.45 7.85 -20.51
CA ARG A 93 -15.90 8.05 -20.73
C ARG A 93 -16.73 6.75 -20.66
N GLN A 94 -16.21 5.71 -19.99
CA GLN A 94 -16.87 4.42 -19.85
C GLN A 94 -17.61 4.29 -18.51
N LEU A 95 -18.75 4.98 -18.39
CA LEU A 95 -19.50 5.08 -17.13
C LEU A 95 -20.09 3.75 -16.63
N LEU A 96 -20.30 2.77 -17.51
CA LEU A 96 -20.90 1.47 -17.20
C LEU A 96 -19.93 0.29 -17.41
N GLY A 97 -18.63 0.52 -17.21
CA GLY A 97 -17.59 -0.51 -17.34
C GLY A 97 -17.39 -1.34 -16.07
N ALA A 98 -16.52 -2.36 -16.15
CA ALA A 98 -16.13 -3.20 -15.00
C ALA A 98 -15.60 -2.37 -13.81
N SER A 99 -14.96 -1.22 -14.09
CA SER A 99 -14.48 -0.28 -13.07
C SER A 99 -15.59 0.31 -12.20
N LEU A 100 -16.85 0.33 -12.66
CA LEU A 100 -17.97 0.81 -11.84
C LEU A 100 -18.19 -0.08 -10.62
N ILE A 101 -18.08 -1.39 -10.79
CA ILE A 101 -18.19 -2.35 -9.69
C ILE A 101 -17.06 -2.12 -8.69
N ASP A 102 -15.82 -1.93 -9.17
CA ASP A 102 -14.67 -1.62 -8.32
C ASP A 102 -14.90 -0.32 -7.52
N ILE A 103 -15.36 0.74 -8.18
CA ILE A 103 -15.66 2.04 -7.54
C ILE A 103 -16.70 1.88 -6.45
N VAL A 104 -17.82 1.19 -6.74
CA VAL A 104 -18.91 1.00 -5.79
C VAL A 104 -18.45 0.20 -4.58
N LEU A 105 -17.79 -0.94 -4.79
CA LEU A 105 -17.33 -1.81 -3.70
C LEU A 105 -16.26 -1.14 -2.84
N LEU A 106 -15.29 -0.45 -3.45
CA LEU A 106 -14.28 0.32 -2.73
C LEU A 106 -14.91 1.47 -1.95
N SER A 107 -15.86 2.20 -2.54
CA SER A 107 -16.54 3.32 -1.87
C SER A 107 -17.32 2.86 -0.66
N ILE A 108 -18.09 1.77 -0.77
CA ILE A 108 -18.84 1.18 0.34
C ILE A 108 -17.88 0.72 1.43
N GLY A 109 -16.85 -0.06 1.06
CA GLY A 109 -15.90 -0.60 2.02
C GLY A 109 -15.09 0.49 2.74
N LEU A 110 -14.62 1.52 2.03
CA LEU A 110 -13.90 2.66 2.63
C LEU A 110 -14.81 3.48 3.53
N THR A 111 -16.02 3.79 3.09
CA THR A 111 -16.99 4.54 3.90
C THR A 111 -17.29 3.78 5.19
N TRP A 112 -17.53 2.47 5.09
CA TRP A 112 -17.72 1.62 6.26
C TRP A 112 -16.49 1.64 7.18
N LEU A 113 -15.28 1.44 6.64
CA LEU A 113 -14.04 1.46 7.42
C LEU A 113 -13.84 2.78 8.19
N GLY A 114 -14.14 3.92 7.55
CA GLY A 114 -14.02 5.25 8.16
C GLY A 114 -15.07 5.53 9.24
N MET A 115 -16.32 5.09 9.01
CA MET A 115 -17.43 5.29 9.96
C MET A 115 -17.32 4.36 11.16
N ARG A 116 -17.13 3.06 10.93
CA ARG A 116 -17.09 2.00 11.95
C ARG A 116 -15.86 1.13 11.77
N PRO A 117 -14.69 1.59 12.24
CA PRO A 117 -13.47 0.81 12.11
C PRO A 117 -13.56 -0.47 12.91
N GLY A 118 -13.45 -1.60 12.22
CA GLY A 118 -13.55 -2.91 12.83
C GLY A 118 -13.04 -4.00 11.90
N ARG A 119 -12.89 -5.20 12.45
CA ARG A 119 -12.37 -6.36 11.71
C ARG A 119 -13.27 -6.75 10.53
N VAL A 120 -14.58 -6.57 10.66
CA VAL A 120 -15.54 -6.90 9.59
C VAL A 120 -15.29 -6.06 8.33
N ALA A 121 -15.23 -4.73 8.45
CA ALA A 121 -14.96 -3.84 7.33
C ALA A 121 -13.59 -4.14 6.69
N LEU A 122 -12.59 -4.43 7.53
CA LEU A 122 -11.26 -4.84 7.08
C LEU A 122 -11.30 -6.16 6.28
N TYR A 123 -12.02 -7.18 6.76
CA TYR A 123 -12.14 -8.45 6.05
C TYR A 123 -12.89 -8.32 4.73
N VAL A 124 -13.97 -7.56 4.67
CA VAL A 124 -14.71 -7.31 3.42
C VAL A 124 -13.79 -6.69 2.37
N LEU A 125 -13.07 -5.62 2.72
CA LEU A 125 -12.10 -4.99 1.82
C LEU A 125 -10.96 -5.95 1.44
N THR A 126 -10.46 -6.74 2.39
CA THR A 126 -9.39 -7.70 2.14
C THR A 126 -9.81 -8.78 1.15
N ILE A 127 -10.99 -9.37 1.33
CA ILE A 127 -11.54 -10.38 0.42
C ILE A 127 -11.73 -9.79 -0.98
N TYR A 128 -12.31 -8.60 -1.07
CA TYR A 128 -12.46 -7.90 -2.35
C TYR A 128 -11.10 -7.70 -3.05
N GLN A 129 -10.08 -7.19 -2.33
CA GLN A 129 -8.74 -7.00 -2.91
C GLN A 129 -8.09 -8.32 -3.34
N LEU A 130 -8.26 -9.39 -2.56
CA LEU A 130 -7.76 -10.73 -2.88
C LEU A 130 -8.43 -11.33 -4.12
N LEU A 131 -9.73 -11.10 -4.33
CA LEU A 131 -10.45 -11.61 -5.50
C LEU A 131 -10.13 -10.81 -6.76
N SER A 132 -9.99 -9.48 -6.63
CA SER A 132 -9.75 -8.63 -7.78
C SER A 132 -8.28 -8.60 -8.24
N LEU A 133 -7.31 -8.92 -7.37
CA LEU A 133 -5.90 -8.95 -7.74
C LEU A 133 -5.58 -10.01 -8.81
N PRO A 134 -5.98 -11.30 -8.69
CA PRO A 134 -5.81 -12.30 -9.74
C PRO A 134 -6.44 -11.89 -11.07
N TYR A 135 -7.63 -11.29 -11.03
CA TYR A 135 -8.29 -10.78 -12.24
C TYR A 135 -7.48 -9.66 -12.91
N THR A 136 -6.94 -8.72 -12.12
CA THR A 136 -6.09 -7.63 -12.63
C THR A 136 -4.77 -8.18 -13.20
N LEU A 137 -4.17 -9.18 -12.55
CA LEU A 137 -2.94 -9.85 -13.01
C LEU A 137 -3.16 -10.61 -14.31
N LEU A 138 -4.31 -11.27 -14.47
CA LEU A 138 -4.68 -11.94 -15.72
C LEU A 138 -4.81 -10.94 -16.88
N GLN A 139 -5.50 -9.82 -16.66
CA GLN A 139 -5.57 -8.77 -17.69
C GLN A 139 -4.19 -8.21 -18.02
N PHE A 140 -3.34 -8.01 -17.00
CA PHE A 140 -1.99 -7.50 -17.17
C PHE A 140 -1.13 -8.44 -18.03
N SER A 141 -1.22 -9.75 -17.82
CA SER A 141 -0.45 -10.74 -18.61
C SER A 141 -0.95 -10.89 -20.05
N GLN A 142 -2.20 -10.52 -20.32
CA GLN A 142 -2.81 -10.56 -21.66
C GLN A 142 -2.62 -9.27 -22.45
N THR A 143 -2.12 -8.20 -21.82
CA THR A 143 -1.98 -6.89 -22.48
C THR A 143 -0.53 -6.67 -22.94
N ASP A 144 -0.36 -6.18 -24.17
CA ASP A 144 0.96 -5.89 -24.75
C ASP A 144 1.84 -5.02 -23.84
N PHE A 145 3.08 -5.46 -23.65
CA PHE A 145 4.05 -4.77 -22.82
C PHE A 145 4.30 -3.34 -23.33
N GLY A 146 4.34 -2.37 -22.41
CA GLY A 146 4.55 -0.96 -22.74
C GLY A 146 3.32 -0.21 -23.26
N SER A 147 2.23 -0.91 -23.59
CA SER A 147 0.97 -0.25 -23.97
C SER A 147 0.41 0.60 -22.82
N PRO A 148 -0.41 1.64 -23.11
CA PRO A 148 -1.05 2.44 -22.08
C PRO A 148 -1.84 1.59 -21.07
N GLN A 149 -2.58 0.60 -21.57
CA GLN A 149 -3.38 -0.31 -20.73
C GLN A 149 -2.49 -1.16 -19.81
N ASN A 150 -1.37 -1.69 -20.31
CA ASN A 150 -0.45 -2.48 -19.50
C ASN A 150 0.14 -1.64 -18.34
N LYS A 151 0.52 -0.38 -18.61
CA LYS A 151 1.02 0.55 -17.59
C LYS A 151 -0.01 0.86 -16.52
N VAL A 152 -1.28 1.07 -16.92
CA VAL A 152 -2.40 1.30 -15.99
C VAL A 152 -2.62 0.06 -15.12
N LEU A 153 -2.68 -1.13 -15.72
CA LEU A 153 -2.87 -2.40 -15.00
C LEU A 153 -1.74 -2.68 -14.00
N LEU A 154 -0.49 -2.37 -14.34
CA LEU A 154 0.63 -2.45 -13.40
C LEU A 154 0.40 -1.58 -12.15
N VAL A 155 -0.07 -0.33 -12.35
CA VAL A 155 -0.40 0.56 -11.23
C VAL A 155 -1.53 -0.02 -10.37
N HIS A 156 -2.56 -0.62 -10.99
CA HIS A 156 -3.61 -1.31 -10.22
C HIS A 156 -3.03 -2.48 -9.40
N CYS A 157 -2.19 -3.34 -9.99
CA CYS A 157 -1.54 -4.43 -9.27
C CYS A 157 -0.75 -3.92 -8.05
N ILE A 158 0.06 -2.88 -8.23
CA ILE A 158 0.86 -2.29 -7.15
C ILE A 158 -0.04 -1.76 -6.04
N TRP A 159 -1.10 -1.01 -6.37
CA TRP A 159 -2.01 -0.47 -5.36
C TRP A 159 -2.78 -1.56 -4.61
N ARG A 160 -3.18 -2.65 -5.29
CA ARG A 160 -3.81 -3.80 -4.63
C ARG A 160 -2.84 -4.50 -3.68
N CYS A 161 -1.58 -4.71 -4.08
CA CYS A 161 -0.54 -5.26 -3.21
C CYS A 161 -0.27 -4.37 -1.99
N LEU A 162 -0.18 -3.05 -2.17
CA LEU A 162 -0.02 -2.10 -1.06
C LEU A 162 -1.24 -2.11 -0.14
N ALA A 163 -2.45 -2.15 -0.69
CA ALA A 163 -3.68 -2.22 0.10
C ALA A 163 -3.69 -3.48 0.97
N LEU A 164 -3.41 -4.65 0.40
CA LEU A 164 -3.32 -5.92 1.12
C LEU A 164 -2.25 -5.86 2.22
N PHE A 165 -1.06 -5.36 1.91
CA PHE A 165 0.03 -5.20 2.87
C PHE A 165 -0.40 -4.34 4.08
N TYR A 166 -0.99 -3.17 3.83
CA TYR A 166 -1.42 -2.27 4.91
C TYR A 166 -2.64 -2.80 5.67
N MET A 167 -3.54 -3.53 5.02
CA MET A 167 -4.67 -4.19 5.69
C MET A 167 -4.20 -5.31 6.63
N VAL A 168 -3.23 -6.12 6.21
CA VAL A 168 -2.59 -7.13 7.06
C VAL A 168 -1.87 -6.48 8.24
N ARG A 169 -1.11 -5.41 8.00
CA ARG A 169 -0.46 -4.63 9.07
C ARG A 169 -1.48 -4.05 10.06
N MET A 170 -2.60 -3.54 9.56
CA MET A 170 -3.70 -3.01 10.37
C MET A 170 -4.34 -4.11 11.23
N TYR A 171 -4.58 -5.29 10.66
CA TYR A 171 -5.10 -6.46 11.38
C TYR A 171 -4.25 -6.80 12.60
N TYR A 172 -2.93 -6.92 12.42
CA TYR A 172 -2.00 -7.21 13.53
C TYR A 172 -1.97 -6.11 14.60
N ARG A 173 -2.19 -4.85 14.22
CA ARG A 173 -2.23 -3.73 15.18
C ARG A 173 -3.52 -3.68 15.98
N MET A 174 -4.65 -4.09 15.39
CA MET A 174 -5.94 -4.21 16.08
C MET A 174 -6.00 -5.36 17.08
N GLY A 175 -5.07 -6.31 17.02
CA GLY A 175 -4.99 -7.44 17.94
C GLY A 175 -4.23 -7.15 19.24
N LYS A 176 -3.50 -6.03 19.34
CA LYS A 176 -2.71 -5.73 20.53
C LYS A 176 -3.59 -5.08 21.60
N PRO A 177 -3.63 -5.61 22.84
CA PRO A 177 -4.34 -4.95 23.93
C PRO A 177 -3.74 -3.56 24.16
N GLU A 178 -4.59 -2.57 24.44
CA GLU A 178 -4.13 -1.25 24.86
C GLU A 178 -3.34 -1.44 26.17
N ARG A 179 -2.05 -1.08 26.15
CA ARG A 179 -1.26 -1.00 27.38
C ARG A 179 -1.75 0.25 28.11
N SER A 180 -2.73 0.06 28.99
CA SER A 180 -3.20 1.03 29.97
C SER A 180 -2.09 1.38 30.96
#